data_AF-A0A927H0S9-F1
#
_entry.id   AF-A0A927H0S9-F1
#
_cell.length_a   1.000
_cell.length_b   1.000
_cell.length_c   1.000
_cell.angle_alpha   90.00
_cell.angle_beta   90.00
_cell.angle_gamma   90.00
#
_symmetry.space_group_name_H-M   'P 1'
#
loop_
_entity.id
_entity.type
_entity.pdbx_description
1 polymer ?
#
loop_
_entity_poly.entity_id
_entity_poly.type
_entity_poly.pdbx_seq_one_letter_code
_entity_poly.pdbx_strand_id
1 'polypeptide(L)'
;MRSKPIVLVLGVFHFRYVEDILEPYRQKEIQELVQRITEFRPTKVCVEKVAERNDELNVEYRKYLSGDLELPANEIQQLGFRIAHNLGHENIYATDWMHLE
;
A
#
# COMPACT_ATOMS: atom_id res chain seq x y z
N MET A 1 25.69 16.87 -5.75
CA MET A 1 25.56 15.47 -6.23
C MET A 1 24.17 14.98 -5.86
N ARG A 2 23.41 14.38 -6.78
CA ARG A 2 22.18 13.67 -6.43
C ARG A 2 22.56 12.36 -5.75
N SER A 3 21.97 12.05 -4.60
CA SER A 3 22.12 10.73 -3.96
C SER A 3 21.49 9.65 -4.83
N LYS A 4 22.03 8.43 -4.76
CA LYS A 4 21.41 7.28 -5.42
C LYS A 4 20.05 6.97 -4.75
N PRO A 5 19.00 6.63 -5.51
CA PRO A 5 17.78 6.09 -4.94
C PRO A 5 18.07 4.84 -4.10
N ILE A 6 17.37 4.68 -3.00
CA ILE A 6 17.37 3.47 -2.18
C ILE A 6 15.97 2.86 -2.32
N VAL A 7 15.91 1.57 -2.61
CA VAL A 7 14.66 0.85 -2.89
C VAL A 7 14.55 -0.34 -1.96
N LEU A 8 13.40 -0.48 -1.31
CA LEU A 8 12.99 -1.66 -0.57
C LEU A 8 11.92 -2.39 -1.38
N VAL A 9 12.19 -3.64 -1.76
CA VAL A 9 11.20 -4.50 -2.44
C VAL A 9 10.56 -5.39 -1.38
N LEU A 10 9.24 -5.35 -1.29
CA LEU A 10 8.46 -6.17 -0.36
C LEU A 10 7.55 -7.11 -1.17
N GLY A 11 7.87 -8.40 -1.16
CA GLY A 11 7.01 -9.44 -1.72
C GLY A 11 6.04 -9.96 -0.66
N VAL A 12 4.76 -10.09 -1.02
CA VAL A 12 3.69 -10.63 -0.17
C VAL A 12 2.78 -11.55 -0.98
N PHE A 13 2.02 -12.40 -0.30
CA PHE A 13 0.91 -13.14 -0.90
C PHE A 13 -0.31 -12.22 -1.08
N HIS A 14 -1.22 -12.57 -1.98
CA HIS A 14 -2.49 -11.84 -2.10
C HIS A 14 -3.38 -12.09 -0.88
N PHE A 15 -3.78 -11.02 -0.20
CA PHE A 15 -4.52 -11.11 1.06
C PHE A 15 -5.93 -11.68 0.88
N ARG A 16 -6.51 -11.57 -0.32
CA ARG A 16 -7.83 -12.12 -0.64
C ARG A 16 -7.93 -13.65 -0.52
N TYR A 17 -6.80 -14.34 -0.44
CA TYR A 17 -6.74 -15.80 -0.29
C TYR A 17 -6.42 -16.26 1.15
N VAL A 18 -6.39 -15.33 2.12
CA VAL A 18 -6.12 -15.63 3.52
C VAL A 18 -7.38 -15.35 4.34
N GLU A 19 -7.99 -16.42 4.85
CA GLU A 19 -9.31 -16.38 5.49
C GLU A 19 -9.36 -15.47 6.71
N ASP A 20 -8.30 -15.44 7.52
CA ASP A 20 -8.25 -14.73 8.79
C ASP A 20 -7.55 -13.37 8.72
N ILE A 21 -7.26 -12.86 7.52
CA ILE A 21 -6.42 -11.65 7.37
C ILE A 21 -7.03 -10.40 8.03
N LEU A 22 -8.35 -10.37 8.20
CA LEU A 22 -9.09 -9.29 8.86
C LEU A 22 -9.28 -9.52 10.37
N GLU A 23 -8.91 -10.69 10.90
CA GLU A 23 -9.02 -10.98 12.32
C GLU A 23 -8.09 -10.08 13.16
N PRO A 24 -8.46 -9.72 14.41
CA PRO A 24 -7.71 -8.77 15.22
C PRO A 24 -6.22 -9.09 15.38
N TYR A 25 -5.89 -10.38 15.46
CA TYR A 25 -4.50 -10.82 15.61
C TYR A 25 -3.68 -10.58 14.34
N ARG A 26 -4.23 -10.85 13.14
CA ARG A 26 -3.60 -10.53 11.85
C ARG A 26 -3.50 -9.03 11.64
N GLN A 27 -4.53 -8.28 12.02
CA GLN A 27 -4.50 -6.82 11.94
C GLN A 27 -3.39 -6.22 12.81
N LYS A 28 -3.07 -6.84 13.96
CA LYS A 28 -1.92 -6.45 14.79
C LYS A 28 -0.59 -6.73 14.07
N GLU A 29 -0.43 -7.91 13.47
CA GLU A 29 0.77 -8.27 12.69
C GLU A 29 0.97 -7.31 11.50
N ILE A 30 -0.11 -6.98 10.78
CA ILE A 30 -0.10 -6.02 9.66
C ILE A 30 0.34 -4.63 10.15
N GLN A 31 -0.21 -4.15 11.26
CA GLN A 31 0.19 -2.85 11.83
C GLN A 31 1.65 -2.83 12.26
N GLU A 32 2.14 -3.92 12.85
CA GLU A 32 3.55 -4.07 13.25
C GLU A 32 4.47 -4.05 12.02
N LEU A 33 4.10 -4.73 10.93
CA LEU A 33 4.82 -4.67 9.67
C LEU A 33 4.82 -3.25 9.09
N VAL A 34 3.67 -2.58 9.05
CA VAL A 34 3.56 -1.18 8.60
C VAL A 34 4.52 -0.29 9.38
N GLN A 35 4.54 -0.39 10.70
CA GLN A 35 5.45 0.40 11.54
C GLN A 35 6.92 0.16 11.18
N ARG A 36 7.35 -1.09 11.06
CA ARG A 36 8.74 -1.42 10.66
C ARG A 36 9.11 -0.84 9.30
N ILE A 37 8.20 -0.90 8.33
CA ILE A 37 8.47 -0.34 6.99
C ILE A 37 8.53 1.18 7.03
N THR A 38 7.76 1.86 7.89
CA THR A 38 7.84 3.33 8.02
C THR A 38 9.19 3.82 8.56
N GLU A 39 9.95 2.99 9.27
CA GLU A 39 11.32 3.33 9.71
C GLU A 39 12.29 3.50 8.54
N PHE A 40 12.05 2.83 7.41
CA PHE A 40 12.81 3.03 6.17
C PHE A 40 12.57 4.43 5.56
N ARG A 41 11.50 5.12 5.97
CA ARG A 41 11.08 6.44 5.46
C ARG A 41 11.02 6.50 3.93
N PRO A 42 10.28 5.58 3.27
CA PRO A 42 10.11 5.64 1.83
C PRO A 42 9.47 6.99 1.46
N THR A 43 9.99 7.66 0.44
CA THR A 43 9.42 8.93 -0.06
C THR A 43 8.34 8.72 -1.11
N LYS A 44 8.17 7.47 -1.57
CA LYS A 44 7.17 6.99 -2.51
C LYS A 44 6.76 5.57 -2.10
N VAL A 45 5.48 5.26 -2.20
CA VAL A 45 4.95 3.90 -2.04
C VAL A 45 4.42 3.46 -3.40
N CYS A 46 5.03 2.42 -3.97
CA CYS A 46 4.65 1.87 -5.26
C CYS A 46 4.00 0.50 -5.06
N VAL A 47 2.96 0.19 -5.83
CA VAL A 47 2.18 -1.04 -5.70
C VAL A 47 1.94 -1.72 -7.04
N GLU A 48 1.83 -3.05 -6.99
CA GLU A 48 1.53 -3.90 -8.14
C GLU A 48 0.06 -3.74 -8.55
N LYS A 49 -0.21 -2.64 -9.23
CA LYS A 49 -1.46 -2.31 -9.88
C LYS A 49 -1.10 -1.75 -11.25
N VAL A 50 -1.87 -2.11 -12.27
CA VAL A 50 -1.73 -1.60 -13.64
C VAL A 50 -1.57 -0.07 -13.62
N ALA A 51 -0.50 0.45 -14.24
CA ALA A 51 -0.16 1.86 -14.21
C ALA A 51 -1.30 2.76 -14.73
N GLU A 52 -2.09 2.28 -15.68
CA GLU A 52 -3.26 2.98 -16.23
C GLU A 52 -4.37 3.20 -15.18
N ARG A 53 -4.36 2.43 -14.08
CA ARG A 53 -5.31 2.57 -12.96
C ARG A 53 -4.78 3.44 -11.80
N ASN A 54 -3.71 4.20 -12.02
CA ASN A 54 -3.14 5.06 -10.97
C ASN A 54 -4.16 6.07 -10.42
N ASP A 55 -5.00 6.64 -11.28
CA ASP A 55 -6.01 7.61 -10.85
C ASP A 55 -7.13 6.96 -10.02
N GLU A 56 -7.61 5.78 -10.44
CA GLU A 56 -8.55 4.96 -9.66
C GLU A 56 -7.99 4.61 -8.27
N LEU A 57 -6.73 4.16 -8.23
CA LEU A 57 -6.02 3.84 -7.00
C LEU A 57 -5.96 5.03 -6.04
N ASN A 58 -5.68 6.23 -6.55
CA ASN A 58 -5.61 7.43 -5.72
C ASN A 58 -7.01 7.98 -5.34
N VAL A 59 -8.06 7.69 -6.11
CA VAL A 59 -9.45 7.91 -5.67
C VAL A 59 -9.77 7.04 -4.45
N GLU A 60 -9.44 5.75 -4.49
CA GLU A 60 -9.61 4.85 -3.34
C GLU A 60 -8.77 5.30 -2.15
N TYR A 61 -7.51 5.67 -2.39
CA TYR A 61 -6.63 6.16 -1.34
C TYR A 61 -7.16 7.41 -0.65
N ARG A 62 -7.73 8.37 -1.39
CA ARG A 62 -8.38 9.55 -0.80
C ARG A 62 -9.59 9.20 0.06
N LYS A 63 -10.40 8.20 -0.33
CA LYS A 63 -11.50 7.69 0.50
C LYS A 63 -10.97 7.08 1.80
N TYR A 64 -9.85 6.37 1.73
CA TYR A 64 -9.20 5.87 2.94
C TYR A 64 -8.73 7.01 3.85
N LEU A 65 -8.11 8.06 3.30
CA LEU A 65 -7.68 9.23 4.06
C LEU A 65 -8.83 9.98 4.74
N SER A 66 -10.03 10.02 4.13
CA SER A 66 -11.22 10.65 4.72
C SER A 66 -11.96 9.76 5.72
N GLY A 67 -11.56 8.49 5.86
CA GLY A 67 -12.26 7.51 6.70
C GLY A 67 -13.50 6.89 6.04
N ASP A 68 -13.71 7.13 4.74
CA ASP A 68 -14.86 6.64 3.95
C ASP A 68 -14.60 5.27 3.30
N LEU A 69 -13.50 4.59 3.66
CA LEU A 69 -13.15 3.28 3.14
C LEU A 69 -12.83 2.31 4.28
N GLU A 70 -13.65 1.27 4.40
CA GLU A 70 -13.29 0.08 5.19
C GLU A 70 -12.30 -0.77 4.39
N LEU A 71 -11.19 -1.15 5.02
CA LEU A 71 -10.10 -1.86 4.36
C LEU A 71 -10.46 -3.35 4.15
N PRO A 72 -10.56 -3.83 2.91
CA PRO A 72 -10.83 -5.22 2.60
C PRO A 72 -9.58 -6.10 2.78
N ALA A 73 -9.72 -7.39 2.50
CA ALA A 73 -8.62 -8.34 2.38
C ALA A 73 -7.78 -8.07 1.11
N ASN A 74 -7.07 -6.95 1.11
CA ASN A 74 -6.27 -6.49 -0.02
C ASN A 74 -4.95 -5.89 0.49
N GLU A 75 -3.82 -6.44 0.06
CA GLU A 75 -2.47 -6.06 0.50
C GLU A 75 -2.09 -4.63 0.11
N ILE A 76 -2.56 -4.12 -1.03
CA ILE A 76 -2.31 -2.74 -1.47
C ILE A 76 -2.94 -1.77 -0.48
N GLN A 77 -4.15 -2.06 -0.01
CA GLN A 77 -4.87 -1.20 0.92
C GLN A 77 -4.43 -1.45 2.38
N GLN A 78 -4.24 -2.70 2.78
CA GLN A 78 -3.82 -3.04 4.15
C GLN A 78 -2.37 -2.65 4.45
N LEU A 79 -1.47 -2.66 3.47
CA LEU A 79 -0.08 -2.24 3.65
C LEU A 79 0.20 -0.90 2.96
N GLY A 80 0.00 -0.82 1.65
CA GLY A 80 0.36 0.36 0.85
C GLY A 80 -0.30 1.64 1.34
N PHE A 81 -1.63 1.64 1.53
CA PHE A 81 -2.34 2.84 2.00
C PHE A 81 -1.93 3.22 3.42
N ARG A 82 -1.81 2.24 4.33
CA ARG A 82 -1.40 2.52 5.73
C ARG A 82 0.02 3.10 5.80
N ILE A 83 0.97 2.53 5.06
CA ILE A 83 2.36 3.04 5.02
C ILE A 83 2.37 4.47 4.47
N ALA A 84 1.69 4.71 3.34
CA ALA A 84 1.61 6.03 2.73
C ALA A 84 0.97 7.06 3.68
N HIS A 85 -0.13 6.68 4.35
CA HIS A 85 -0.84 7.55 5.28
C HIS A 85 0.02 7.89 6.51
N ASN A 86 0.67 6.90 7.12
CA ASN A 86 1.54 7.11 8.29
C ASN A 86 2.72 8.04 7.99
N LEU A 87 3.13 8.15 6.72
CA LEU A 87 4.21 9.03 6.26
C LEU A 87 3.69 10.36 5.69
N GLY A 88 2.38 10.60 5.72
CA GLY A 88 1.77 11.82 5.20
C GLY A 88 1.87 11.97 3.67
N HIS A 89 1.94 10.86 2.93
CA HIS A 89 1.95 10.91 1.47
C HIS A 89 0.58 11.28 0.93
N GLU A 90 0.55 12.19 -0.05
CA GLU A 90 -0.69 12.56 -0.74
C GLU A 90 -1.13 11.52 -1.79
N ASN A 91 -0.17 10.74 -2.29
CA ASN A 91 -0.39 9.80 -3.39
C ASN A 91 0.36 8.48 -3.19
N ILE A 92 -0.22 7.43 -3.76
CA ILE A 92 0.37 6.10 -3.95
C ILE A 92 0.51 5.83 -5.47
N TYR A 93 1.47 5.00 -5.88
CA TYR A 93 1.86 4.89 -7.29
C TYR A 93 1.62 3.46 -7.81
N ALA A 94 0.78 3.34 -8.83
CA ALA A 94 0.61 2.08 -9.58
C ALA A 94 1.80 1.88 -10.53
N THR A 95 2.45 0.71 -10.50
CA THR A 95 3.71 0.48 -11.25
C THR A 95 3.75 -0.81 -12.07
N ASP A 96 2.64 -1.52 -12.20
CA ASP A 96 2.58 -2.70 -13.05
C ASP A 96 2.49 -2.26 -14.53
N TRP A 97 3.30 -2.92 -15.37
CA TRP A 97 3.46 -2.62 -16.78
C TRP A 97 2.38 -3.28 -17.66
N MET A 98 1.59 -4.20 -17.10
CA MET A 98 0.45 -4.80 -17.82
C MET A 98 -0.51 -3.71 -18.29
N HIS A 99 -1.06 -3.86 -19.50
CA HIS A 99 -2.04 -2.96 -20.10
C HIS A 99 -3.47 -3.47 -19.88
N LEU A 100 -4.44 -2.57 -19.81
CA LEU A 100 -5.85 -2.96 -19.90
C LEU A 100 -6.17 -3.31 -21.35
N GLU A 101 -6.69 -4.52 -21.59
CA GLU A 101 -7.27 -4.91 -22.89
C GLU A 101 -8.60 -4.18 -23.17
#